data_AF-A0A9D6D7F0-F1
#
_entry.id   AF-A0A9D6D7F0-F1
#
_cell.length_a   1.000
_cell.length_b   1.000
_cell.length_c   1.000
_cell.angle_alpha   90.00
_cell.angle_beta   90.00
_cell.angle_gamma   90.00
#
_symmetry.space_group_name_H-M   'P 1'
#
loop_
_entity.id
_entity.type
_entity.pdbx_description
1 polymer ?
#
loop_
_entity_poly.entity_id
_entity_poly.type
_entity_poly.pdbx_seq_one_letter_code
_entity_poly.pdbx_strand_id
1 'polypeptide(L)'
;MHQLLIEFVERVAPWIEMIGIAVVLWGAVEGLIRLVLRVKSALLREPQRMPVSHIRIAIGEKTALGLDFFLAGDIIQTIVIPSWESLAMLGGIVVIRTVIAFFLNKDLRELAEK
;
A
#
# COMPACT_ATOMS: atom_id res chain seq x y z
N MET A 1 10.81 28.31 16.89
CA MET A 1 11.08 27.36 15.79
C MET A 1 10.44 25.99 16.03
N HIS A 2 10.63 25.34 17.20
CA HIS A 2 10.01 24.03 17.46
C HIS A 2 8.47 24.01 17.39
N GLN A 3 7.77 25.01 17.92
CA GLN A 3 6.29 25.05 17.84
C GLN A 3 5.75 25.20 16.41
N LEU A 4 6.43 25.99 15.56
CA LEU A 4 6.07 26.14 14.15
C LEU A 4 6.28 24.83 13.36
N LEU A 5 7.31 24.06 13.70
CA LEU A 5 7.56 22.75 13.08
C LEU A 5 6.50 21.72 13.48
N ILE A 6 6.06 21.73 14.75
CA ILE A 6 4.99 20.84 15.23
C ILE A 6 3.67 21.14 14.53
N GLU A 7 3.22 22.40 14.54
CA GLU A 7 1.98 22.78 13.84
C GLU A 7 2.04 22.48 12.33
N PHE A 8 3.19 22.70 11.70
CA PHE A 8 3.36 22.41 10.28
C PHE A 8 3.26 20.90 10.00
N VAL A 9 3.91 20.06 10.80
CA VAL A 9 3.85 18.61 10.63
C VAL A 9 2.47 18.04 10.94
N GLU A 10 1.83 18.47 12.04
CA GLU A 10 0.46 18.09 12.35
C GLU A 10 -0.53 18.51 11.26
N ARG A 11 -0.23 19.60 10.53
CA ARG A 11 -1.02 20.00 9.38
C ARG A 11 -0.78 19.12 8.18
N VAL A 12 0.48 18.78 7.87
CA VAL A 12 0.90 18.15 6.59
C VAL A 12 0.79 16.63 6.61
N ALA A 13 1.16 15.96 7.70
CA ALA A 13 1.15 14.50 7.79
C ALA A 13 -0.23 13.89 7.44
N PRO A 14 -1.37 14.42 7.92
CA PRO A 14 -2.69 13.90 7.57
C PRO A 14 -3.03 14.01 6.08
N TRP A 15 -2.52 15.03 5.38
CA TRP A 15 -2.73 15.14 3.92
C TRP A 15 -1.96 14.08 3.16
N ILE A 16 -0.74 13.77 3.60
CA ILE A 16 0.09 12.71 3.01
C ILE A 16 -0.59 11.36 3.23
N GLU A 17 -1.06 11.10 4.46
CA GLU A 17 -1.82 9.89 4.77
C GLU A 17 -3.09 9.80 3.92
N MET A 18 -3.84 10.90 3.75
CA MET A 18 -5.05 10.90 2.94
C MET A 18 -4.79 10.52 1.46
N ILE A 19 -3.64 10.93 0.91
CA ILE A 19 -3.20 10.48 -0.42
C ILE A 19 -2.94 8.96 -0.41
N GLY A 20 -2.28 8.46 0.63
CA GLY A 20 -2.11 7.03 0.86
C GLY A 20 -3.44 6.27 0.87
N ILE A 21 -4.43 6.75 1.63
CA ILE A 21 -5.78 6.16 1.69
C ILE A 21 -6.39 6.13 0.28
N ALA A 22 -6.36 7.24 -0.44
CA ALA A 22 -6.94 7.33 -1.77
C ALA A 22 -6.33 6.33 -2.76
N VAL A 23 -5.00 6.17 -2.72
CA VAL A 23 -4.27 5.22 -3.58
C VAL A 23 -4.59 3.77 -3.21
N VAL A 24 -4.62 3.43 -1.91
CA VAL A 24 -4.99 2.07 -1.46
C VAL A 24 -6.44 1.75 -1.86
N LEU A 25 -7.37 2.68 -1.63
CA LEU A 25 -8.77 2.50 -2.01
C LEU A 25 -8.93 2.31 -3.51
N TRP A 26 -8.22 3.10 -4.31
CA TRP A 26 -8.22 2.95 -5.76
C TRP A 26 -7.76 1.53 -6.18
N GLY A 27 -6.63 1.07 -5.64
CA GLY A 27 -6.10 -0.27 -5.90
C GLY A 27 -7.07 -1.38 -5.49
N ALA A 28 -7.72 -1.23 -4.33
CA ALA A 28 -8.69 -2.18 -3.81
C ALA A 28 -9.97 -2.25 -4.68
N VAL A 29 -10.53 -1.09 -5.07
CA VAL A 29 -11.72 -1.02 -5.93
C VAL A 29 -11.45 -1.64 -7.29
N GLU A 30 -10.32 -1.28 -7.92
CA GLU A 30 -9.92 -1.82 -9.21
C GLU A 30 -9.72 -3.34 -9.14
N GLY A 31 -9.14 -3.83 -8.04
CA GLY A 31 -9.00 -5.26 -7.77
C GLY A 31 -10.33 -5.98 -7.62
N LEU A 32 -11.26 -5.40 -6.86
CA LEU A 32 -12.59 -5.95 -6.64
C LEU A 32 -13.38 -6.04 -7.96
N ILE A 33 -13.34 -4.99 -8.79
CA ILE A 33 -14.00 -4.98 -10.10
C ILE A 33 -13.48 -6.13 -10.97
N ARG A 34 -12.16 -6.32 -11.03
CA ARG A 34 -11.54 -7.40 -11.81
C ARG A 34 -11.88 -8.79 -11.30
N LEU A 35 -11.97 -8.96 -9.98
CA LEU A 35 -12.40 -10.20 -9.37
C LEU A 35 -13.85 -10.53 -9.75
N VAL A 36 -14.76 -9.56 -9.65
CA VAL A 36 -16.19 -9.72 -10.00
C VAL A 36 -16.36 -10.05 -11.48
N LEU A 37 -15.67 -9.32 -12.37
CA LEU A 37 -15.70 -9.59 -13.81
C LEU A 37 -15.23 -11.00 -14.14
N ARG A 38 -14.19 -11.49 -13.44
CA ARG A 38 -13.68 -12.86 -13.59
C ARG A 38 -14.68 -13.91 -13.13
N VAL A 39 -15.31 -13.71 -11.96
CA VAL A 39 -16.32 -14.64 -11.45
C VAL A 39 -17.48 -14.72 -12.45
N LYS A 40 -17.93 -13.59 -12.98
CA LYS A 40 -18.95 -13.55 -14.04
C LYS A 40 -18.49 -14.28 -15.31
N SER A 41 -17.27 -14.06 -15.81
CA SER A 41 -16.78 -14.73 -17.02
C SER A 41 -16.62 -16.25 -16.83
N ALA A 42 -16.24 -16.69 -15.62
CA ALA A 42 -16.15 -18.11 -15.28
C ALA A 42 -17.53 -18.80 -15.24
N LEU A 43 -18.54 -18.10 -14.72
CA LEU A 43 -19.94 -18.54 -14.75
C LEU A 43 -20.50 -18.61 -16.18
N LEU A 44 -20.08 -17.69 -17.05
CA LEU A 44 -20.53 -17.61 -18.45
C LEU A 44 -19.74 -18.53 -19.42
N ARG A 45 -18.82 -19.38 -18.92
CA ARG A 45 -17.95 -20.28 -19.73
C ARG A 45 -17.14 -19.56 -20.83
N GLU A 46 -16.86 -18.27 -20.66
CA GLU A 46 -16.00 -17.56 -21.61
C GLU A 46 -14.53 -17.95 -21.42
N PRO A 47 -13.73 -18.03 -22.52
CA PRO A 47 -12.31 -18.31 -22.42
C PRO A 47 -11.62 -17.24 -21.57
N GLN A 48 -10.97 -17.69 -20.50
CA GLN A 48 -10.38 -16.83 -19.47
C GLN A 48 -9.15 -16.10 -20.06
N ARG A 49 -9.29 -14.79 -20.37
CA ARG A 49 -8.27 -14.02 -21.11
C ARG A 49 -7.11 -13.49 -20.27
N MET A 50 -7.18 -13.50 -18.93
CA MET A 50 -6.14 -12.93 -18.06
C MET A 50 -5.80 -13.82 -16.84
N PRO A 51 -4.51 -14.14 -16.62
CA PRO A 51 -4.03 -14.82 -15.43
C PRO A 51 -4.34 -14.05 -14.13
N VAL A 52 -4.57 -14.76 -13.01
CA VAL A 52 -4.76 -14.13 -11.67
C VAL A 52 -3.54 -13.28 -11.28
N SER A 53 -2.36 -13.69 -11.73
CA SER A 53 -1.08 -13.03 -11.42
C SER A 53 -1.10 -11.55 -11.81
N HIS A 54 -1.56 -11.20 -13.01
CA HIS A 54 -1.62 -9.80 -13.46
C HIS A 54 -2.54 -8.93 -12.59
N ILE A 55 -3.64 -9.50 -12.08
CA ILE A 55 -4.54 -8.78 -11.17
C ILE A 55 -3.86 -8.57 -9.82
N ARG A 56 -3.19 -9.60 -9.26
CA ARG A 56 -2.42 -9.48 -8.00
C ARG A 56 -1.27 -8.48 -8.13
N ILE A 57 -0.54 -8.47 -9.25
CA ILE A 57 0.53 -7.50 -9.52
C ILE A 57 -0.02 -6.08 -9.47
N ALA A 58 -1.06 -5.79 -10.27
CA ALA A 58 -1.60 -4.43 -10.38
C ALA A 58 -2.21 -3.91 -9.08
N ILE A 59 -2.86 -4.77 -8.29
CA ILE A 59 -3.38 -4.42 -6.95
C ILE A 59 -2.21 -4.21 -5.99
N GLY A 60 -1.24 -5.12 -6.02
CA GLY A 60 -0.06 -5.13 -5.17
C GLY A 60 0.76 -3.84 -5.31
N GLU A 61 1.06 -3.44 -6.54
CA GLU A 61 1.80 -2.20 -6.85
C GLU A 61 1.09 -0.95 -6.29
N LYS A 62 -0.22 -0.84 -6.50
CA LYS A 62 -1.00 0.31 -6.02
C LYS A 62 -1.11 0.33 -4.49
N THR A 63 -1.32 -0.83 -3.89
CA THR A 63 -1.41 -0.96 -2.43
C THR A 63 -0.05 -0.64 -1.79
N ALA A 64 1.04 -1.14 -2.37
CA ALA A 64 2.39 -0.85 -1.92
C ALA A 64 2.70 0.65 -1.97
N LEU A 65 2.32 1.32 -3.06
CA LEU A 65 2.46 2.77 -3.21
C LEU A 65 1.66 3.55 -2.15
N GLY A 66 0.41 3.17 -1.88
CA GLY A 66 -0.38 3.80 -0.82
C GLY A 66 0.25 3.66 0.56
N LEU A 67 0.87 2.51 0.84
CA LEU A 67 1.65 2.32 2.07
C LEU A 67 2.96 3.15 2.12
N ASP A 68 3.55 3.56 1.00
CA ASP A 68 4.69 4.51 1.00
C ASP A 68 4.25 5.86 1.54
N PHE A 69 3.07 6.33 1.16
CA PHE A 69 2.51 7.57 1.66
C PHE A 69 2.18 7.50 3.15
N PHE A 70 1.58 6.41 3.62
CA PHE A 70 1.37 6.21 5.06
C PHE A 70 2.67 6.23 5.83
N LEU A 71 3.66 5.47 5.36
CA LEU A 71 4.97 5.44 5.99
C LEU A 71 5.61 6.84 6.04
N ALA A 72 5.49 7.63 4.97
CA ALA A 72 5.99 8.99 4.94
C ALA A 72 5.30 9.89 5.99
N GLY A 73 3.96 9.81 6.11
CA GLY A 73 3.20 10.51 7.15
C GLY A 73 3.66 10.14 8.55
N ASP A 74 3.73 8.83 8.84
CA ASP A 74 4.14 8.29 10.13
C ASP A 74 5.58 8.69 10.50
N ILE A 75 6.53 8.62 9.54
CA ILE A 75 7.93 9.05 9.75
C ILE A 75 7.97 10.54 10.12
N ILE A 76 7.29 11.40 9.35
CA ILE A 76 7.30 12.85 9.56
C ILE A 76 6.75 13.18 10.95
N GLN A 77 5.66 12.54 11.36
CA GLN A 77 5.06 12.74 12.68
C GLN A 77 5.95 12.24 13.82
N THR A 78 6.62 11.09 13.64
CA THR A 78 7.48 10.49 14.66
C THR A 78 8.80 11.26 14.86
N ILE A 79 9.34 11.90 13.82
CA ILE A 79 10.55 12.74 13.93
C ILE A 79 10.29 14.00 14.78
N VAL A 80 9.06 14.53 14.74
CA VAL A 80 8.71 15.77 15.43
C VAL A 80 8.25 15.55 16.87
N ILE A 81 7.57 14.43 17.16
CA ILE A 81 7.20 14.02 18.51
C ILE A 81 7.87 12.67 18.80
N PRO A 82 9.18 12.65 19.08
CA PRO A 82 9.89 11.40 19.35
C PRO A 82 9.44 10.83 20.69
N SER A 83 8.61 9.79 20.64
CA SER A 83 8.31 8.93 21.78
C SER A 83 8.89 7.52 21.50
N TRP A 84 9.39 6.85 22.53
CA TRP A 84 9.93 5.49 22.40
C TRP A 84 8.88 4.51 21.87
N GLU A 85 7.61 4.71 22.22
CA GLU A 85 6.48 3.88 21.76
C GLU A 85 6.17 4.12 20.28
N SER A 86 6.11 5.39 19.84
CA SER A 86 5.88 5.75 18.44
C SER A 86 7.01 5.26 17.53
N LEU A 87 8.26 5.36 17.98
CA LEU A 87 9.42 4.84 17.25
C LEU A 87 9.38 3.31 17.10
N ALA A 88 8.99 2.59 18.15
CA ALA A 88 8.86 1.13 18.11
C ALA A 88 7.73 0.68 17.17
N MET A 89 6.58 1.37 17.21
CA MET A 89 5.43 1.09 16.35
C MET A 89 5.76 1.34 14.86
N LEU A 90 6.38 2.49 14.57
CA LEU A 90 6.86 2.84 13.23
C LEU A 90 7.88 1.81 12.72
N GLY A 91 8.86 1.45 13.55
CA GLY A 91 9.86 0.42 13.20
C GLY A 91 9.21 -0.92 12.88
N GLY A 92 8.22 -1.34 13.67
CA GLY A 92 7.44 -2.56 13.41
C GLY A 92 6.70 -2.53 12.06
N ILE A 93 6.01 -1.42 11.76
CA ILE A 93 5.30 -1.22 10.49
C ILE A 93 6.28 -1.29 9.31
N VAL A 94 7.43 -0.62 9.39
CA VAL A 94 8.47 -0.65 8.34
C VAL A 94 8.98 -2.06 8.09
N VAL A 95 9.26 -2.83 9.16
CA VAL A 95 9.75 -4.20 9.05
C VAL A 95 8.70 -5.09 8.39
N ILE A 96 7.46 -5.08 8.88
CA ILE A 96 6.35 -5.87 8.32
C ILE A 96 6.17 -5.54 6.83
N ARG A 97 6.16 -4.25 6.50
CA ARG A 97 6.01 -3.78 5.12
C ARG A 97 7.15 -4.26 4.23
N THR A 98 8.39 -4.17 4.69
CA THR A 98 9.57 -4.61 3.93
C THR A 98 9.50 -6.10 3.66
N VAL A 99 9.12 -6.90 4.66
CA VAL A 99 8.96 -8.35 4.52
C VAL A 99 7.86 -8.68 3.52
N ILE A 100 6.66 -8.11 3.67
CA ILE A 100 5.54 -8.35 2.75
C ILE A 100 5.89 -7.93 1.32
N ALA A 101 6.47 -6.75 1.13
CA ALA A 101 6.87 -6.25 -0.18
C ALA A 101 7.95 -7.12 -0.83
N PHE A 102 8.92 -7.61 -0.04
CA PHE A 102 9.94 -8.53 -0.49
C PHE A 102 9.36 -9.86 -0.99
N PHE A 103 8.49 -10.49 -0.19
CA PHE A 103 7.82 -11.74 -0.59
C PHE A 103 6.94 -11.55 -1.82
N LEU A 104 6.17 -10.46 -1.87
CA LEU A 104 5.32 -10.16 -3.01
C LEU A 104 6.18 -9.99 -4.28
N ASN A 105 7.21 -9.13 -4.26
CA ASN A 105 8.09 -8.96 -5.42
C ASN A 105 8.80 -10.24 -5.84
N LYS A 106 9.17 -11.08 -4.87
CA LYS A 106 9.74 -12.41 -5.16
C LYS A 106 8.73 -13.29 -5.89
N ASP A 107 7.50 -13.41 -5.39
CA ASP A 107 6.44 -14.20 -6.02
C ASP A 107 6.14 -13.70 -7.44
N LEU A 108 6.14 -12.37 -7.64
CA LEU A 108 5.88 -11.78 -8.95
C LEU A 108 6.99 -12.07 -9.96
N ARG A 109 8.27 -12.01 -9.54
CA ARG A 109 9.42 -12.38 -10.38
C ARG A 109 9.37 -13.86 -10.78
N GLU A 110 9.04 -14.72 -9.83
CA GLU A 110 8.96 -16.17 -10.05
C GLU A 110 7.82 -16.55 -11.03
N LEU A 111 6.74 -15.77 -11.05
CA LEU A 111 5.64 -15.93 -12.02
C LEU A 111 5.93 -15.33 -13.39
N ALA A 112 6.89 -14.40 -13.52
CA ALA A 112 7.27 -13.77 -14.78
C ALA A 112 8.35 -14.55 -15.55
N GLU A 113 9.12 -15.40 -14.86
CA GLU A 113 10.16 -16.26 -15.45
C GLU A 113 9.62 -17.63 -15.94
N LYS A 114 8.32 -17.91 -15.76
CA LYS A 114 7.62 -19.13 -16.22
C LYS A 114 6.66 -18.83 -17.37
#